data_AF-A0AAJ6DFC6-F1
#
_entry.id   AF-A0AAJ6DFC6-F1
#
_cell.length_a   1.000
_cell.length_b   1.000
_cell.length_c   1.000
_cell.angle_alpha   90.00
_cell.angle_beta   90.00
_cell.angle_gamma   90.00
#
_symmetry.space_group_name_H-M   'P 1'
#
loop_
_entity.id
_entity.type
_entity.pdbx_description
1 polymer ?
#
loop_
_entity_poly.entity_id
_entity_poly.type
_entity_poly.pdbx_seq_one_letter_code
_entity_poly.pdbx_strand_id
1 'polypeptide(L)'
;MFYEIHPEAARSTISQTSSKIPEIESANDSLESQASSLGGQLSYSPQTSGALNGDVSQAFQSAGEALVSMLQNNISATTEAVNEYGNGDQAMCVAADGALQQVNVTDMPGVR
;
A
#
# COMPACT_ATOMS: atom_id res chain seq x y z
N MET A 1 1.27 26.72 -8.75
CA MET A 1 1.50 25.86 -7.56
C MET A 1 2.00 24.54 -8.11
N PHE A 2 3.23 24.13 -7.82
CA PHE A 2 3.70 22.78 -8.11
C PHE A 2 3.52 21.97 -6.83
N TYR A 3 2.71 20.92 -6.88
CA TYR A 3 2.59 19.99 -5.76
C TYR A 3 3.78 19.01 -5.81
N GLU A 4 4.46 18.80 -4.69
CA GLU A 4 5.66 17.94 -4.55
C GLU A 4 5.34 16.44 -4.46
N ILE A 5 4.34 15.97 -5.20
CA ILE A 5 4.09 14.53 -5.30
C ILE A 5 4.72 14.07 -6.60
N HIS A 6 5.65 13.12 -6.49
CA HIS A 6 6.22 12.41 -7.64
C HIS A 6 5.39 11.13 -7.87
N PRO A 7 4.35 11.17 -8.72
CA PRO A 7 3.43 10.04 -8.87
C PRO A 7 4.14 8.77 -9.34
N GLU A 8 5.22 8.88 -10.10
CA GLU A 8 6.06 7.76 -10.53
C GLU A 8 6.80 7.12 -9.36
N ALA A 9 7.35 7.94 -8.45
CA ALA A 9 8.00 7.44 -7.24
C ALA A 9 6.99 6.74 -6.33
N ALA A 10 5.81 7.33 -6.14
CA ALA A 10 4.72 6.74 -5.37
C ALA A 10 4.23 5.41 -5.96
N ARG A 11 4.04 5.34 -7.29
CA ARG A 11 3.69 4.09 -8.00
C ARG A 11 4.78 3.02 -7.86
N SER A 12 6.05 3.42 -7.89
CA SER A 12 7.17 2.48 -7.65
C SER A 12 7.12 1.92 -6.24
N THR A 13 6.91 2.76 -5.22
CA THR A 13 6.75 2.31 -3.83
C THR A 13 5.55 1.37 -3.68
N ILE A 14 4.38 1.70 -4.24
CA ILE A 14 3.20 0.82 -4.24
C ILE A 14 3.54 -0.55 -4.83
N SER A 15 4.21 -0.58 -5.99
CA SER A 15 4.59 -1.83 -6.65
C SER A 15 5.57 -2.65 -5.82
N GLN A 16 6.58 -2.02 -5.24
CA GLN A 16 7.54 -2.68 -4.37
C GLN A 16 6.85 -3.25 -3.12
N THR A 17 5.98 -2.49 -2.47
CA THR A 17 5.21 -2.95 -1.30
C THR A 17 4.29 -4.12 -1.68
N SER A 18 3.59 -4.03 -2.80
CA SER A 18 2.74 -5.12 -3.29
C SER A 18 3.52 -6.40 -3.59
N SER A 19 4.75 -6.29 -4.11
CA SER A 19 5.60 -7.45 -4.38
C SER A 19 6.09 -8.18 -3.12
N LYS A 20 6.02 -7.53 -1.96
CA LYS A 20 6.41 -8.14 -0.67
C LYS A 20 5.29 -8.91 0.01
N ILE A 21 4.03 -8.74 -0.40
CA ILE A 21 2.90 -9.47 0.17
C ILE A 21 3.09 -11.00 0.06
N PRO A 22 3.44 -11.57 -1.12
CA PRO A 22 3.66 -13.01 -1.24
C PRO A 22 4.85 -13.52 -0.42
N GLU A 23 5.89 -12.69 -0.27
CA GLU A 23 7.05 -13.03 0.58
C GLU A 23 6.64 -13.11 2.07
N ILE A 24 5.76 -12.21 2.52
CA ILE A 24 5.22 -12.20 3.89
C ILE A 24 4.32 -13.42 4.12
N GLU A 25 3.42 -13.71 3.18
CA GLU A 25 2.54 -14.89 3.24
C GLU A 25 3.38 -16.18 3.33
N SER A 26 4.38 -16.33 2.47
CA SER A 26 5.28 -17.49 2.49
C SER A 26 6.12 -17.60 3.77
N ALA A 27 6.58 -16.47 4.32
CA ALA A 27 7.27 -16.47 5.60
C ALA A 27 6.35 -16.90 6.74
N ASN A 28 5.08 -16.51 6.69
CA ASN A 28 4.08 -16.88 7.69
C ASN A 28 3.79 -18.38 7.68
N ASP A 29 3.57 -18.96 6.50
CA ASP A 29 3.39 -20.41 6.33
C ASP A 29 4.60 -21.19 6.84
N SER A 30 5.81 -20.65 6.57
CA SER A 30 7.06 -21.25 7.04
C SER A 30 7.18 -21.24 8.56
N LEU A 31 6.77 -20.14 9.21
CA LEU A 31 6.80 -20.02 10.68
C LEU A 31 5.79 -20.94 11.35
N GLU A 32 4.57 -21.04 10.81
CA GLU A 32 3.56 -22.00 11.25
C GLU A 32 4.08 -23.45 11.16
N SER A 33 4.66 -23.81 10.01
CA SER A 33 5.21 -25.16 9.80
C SER A 33 6.34 -25.47 10.77
N GLN A 34 7.24 -24.51 11.00
CA GLN A 34 8.35 -24.67 11.95
C GLN A 34 7.88 -24.76 13.40
N ALA A 35 6.92 -23.93 13.81
CA ALA A 35 6.32 -23.98 15.14
C ALA A 35 5.63 -25.33 15.40
N SER A 36 4.89 -25.83 14.40
CA SER A 36 4.23 -27.13 14.44
C SER A 36 5.26 -28.28 14.52
N SER A 37 6.31 -28.22 13.71
CA SER A 37 7.39 -29.22 13.71
C SER A 37 8.13 -29.27 15.05
N LEU A 38 8.49 -28.10 15.59
CA LEU A 38 9.16 -28.00 16.89
C LEU A 38 8.25 -28.51 18.02
N GLY A 39 6.96 -28.15 17.99
CA GLY A 39 5.97 -28.68 18.91
C GLY A 39 5.89 -30.21 18.86
N GLY A 40 5.87 -30.80 17.66
CA GLY A 40 5.84 -32.25 17.47
C GLY A 40 7.10 -32.99 17.96
N GLN A 41 8.26 -32.32 18.00
CA GLN A 41 9.51 -32.89 18.52
C GLN A 41 9.59 -32.89 20.05
N LEU A 42 8.74 -32.12 20.74
CA LEU A 42 8.74 -32.00 22.20
C LEU A 42 7.91 -33.10 22.87
N SER A 43 8.33 -34.35 22.69
CA SER A 43 7.66 -35.54 23.23
C SER A 43 7.57 -35.59 24.76
N TYR A 44 8.46 -34.88 25.46
CA TYR A 44 8.55 -34.87 26.92
C TYR A 44 7.94 -33.61 27.58
N SER A 45 7.43 -32.66 26.78
CA SER A 45 6.75 -31.46 27.29
C SER A 45 5.44 -31.22 26.53
N PRO A 46 4.36 -31.94 26.88
CA PRO A 46 3.07 -31.83 26.17
C PRO A 46 2.47 -30.42 26.25
N GLN A 47 2.71 -29.69 27.34
CA GLN A 47 2.26 -28.29 27.48
C GLN A 47 3.00 -27.36 26.52
N THR A 48 4.33 -27.48 26.41
CA THR A 48 5.13 -26.68 25.47
C THR A 48 4.85 -27.07 24.02
N SER A 49 4.64 -28.36 23.76
CA SER A 49 4.23 -28.89 22.46
C SER A 49 2.89 -28.28 22.01
N GLY A 50 1.88 -28.30 22.88
CA GLY A 50 0.57 -27.70 22.61
C GLY A 50 0.64 -26.19 22.38
N ALA A 51 1.40 -25.46 23.21
CA ALA A 51 1.58 -24.01 23.05
C ALA A 51 2.26 -23.63 21.72
N LEU A 52 3.27 -24.41 21.28
CA LEU A 52 3.96 -24.14 20.01
C LEU A 52 3.10 -24.50 18.78
N ASN A 53 2.41 -25.64 18.85
CA ASN A 53 1.61 -26.14 17.73
C ASN A 53 0.28 -25.40 17.57
N GLY A 54 -0.30 -24.94 18.68
CA GLY A 54 -1.56 -24.18 18.70
C GLY A 54 -1.32 -22.68 18.77
N ASP A 55 -0.96 -22.18 19.96
CA ASP A 55 -0.97 -20.74 20.26
C ASP A 55 0.00 -19.95 19.39
N VAL A 56 1.23 -20.46 19.21
CA VAL A 56 2.27 -19.77 18.44
C VAL A 56 1.97 -19.82 16.95
N SER A 57 1.58 -20.98 16.41
CA SER A 57 1.20 -21.12 15.01
C SER A 57 0.03 -20.19 14.66
N GLN A 58 -1.04 -20.23 15.46
CA GLN A 58 -2.23 -19.43 15.25
C GLN A 58 -1.97 -17.92 15.42
N ALA A 59 -1.07 -17.55 16.33
CA ALA A 59 -0.65 -16.16 16.49
C ALA A 59 0.11 -15.64 15.27
N PHE A 60 1.03 -16.45 14.70
CA PHE A 60 1.71 -16.09 13.46
C PHE A 60 0.72 -15.96 12.30
N GLN A 61 -0.17 -16.94 12.12
CA GLN A 61 -1.21 -16.89 11.10
C GLN A 61 -2.04 -15.59 11.20
N SER A 62 -2.60 -15.32 12.38
CA SER A 62 -3.45 -14.14 12.61
C SER A 62 -2.69 -12.83 12.40
N ALA A 63 -1.44 -12.75 12.85
CA ALA A 63 -0.62 -11.54 12.69
C ALA A 63 -0.23 -11.29 11.22
N GLY A 64 0.09 -12.34 10.48
CA GLY A 64 0.41 -12.23 9.05
C GLY A 64 -0.81 -11.84 8.22
N GLU A 65 -1.98 -12.43 8.47
CA GLU A 65 -3.23 -12.04 7.82
C GLU A 65 -3.58 -10.56 8.08
N ALA A 66 -3.43 -10.11 9.34
CA ALA A 66 -3.64 -8.71 9.70
C ALA A 66 -2.66 -7.78 8.98
N LEU A 67 -1.37 -8.15 8.92
CA LEU A 67 -0.34 -7.38 8.22
C LEU A 67 -0.62 -7.28 6.71
N VAL A 68 -0.98 -8.39 6.06
CA VAL A 68 -1.36 -8.42 4.64
C VAL A 68 -2.57 -7.52 4.40
N SER A 69 -3.60 -7.61 5.24
CA SER A 69 -4.77 -6.74 5.15
C SER A 69 -4.41 -5.25 5.30
N MET A 70 -3.56 -4.90 6.26
CA MET A 70 -3.06 -3.53 6.43
C MET A 70 -2.27 -3.03 5.21
N LEU A 71 -1.43 -3.89 4.62
CA LEU A 71 -0.67 -3.55 3.42
C LEU A 71 -1.58 -3.34 2.21
N GLN A 72 -2.57 -4.22 2.01
CA GLN A 72 -3.56 -4.08 0.95
C GLN A 72 -4.38 -2.79 1.09
N ASN A 73 -4.86 -2.48 2.30
CA ASN A 73 -5.57 -1.23 2.56
C ASN A 73 -4.71 0.01 2.28
N ASN A 74 -3.45 0.00 2.72
CA ASN A 74 -2.51 1.10 2.44
C ASN A 74 -2.21 1.23 0.94
N ILE A 75 -2.00 0.13 0.23
CA ILE A 75 -1.78 0.13 -1.23
C ILE A 75 -2.98 0.74 -1.95
N SER A 76 -4.19 0.33 -1.61
CA SER A 76 -5.42 0.86 -2.22
C SER A 76 -5.57 2.36 -1.95
N ALA A 77 -5.48 2.78 -0.68
CA ALA A 77 -5.61 4.19 -0.31
C ALA A 77 -4.53 5.07 -0.96
N THR A 78 -3.29 4.58 -1.04
CA THR A 78 -2.19 5.32 -1.70
C THR A 78 -2.40 5.38 -3.20
N THR A 79 -2.90 4.31 -3.82
CA THR A 79 -3.23 4.28 -5.25
C THR A 79 -4.34 5.27 -5.60
N GLU A 80 -5.39 5.31 -4.79
CA GLU A 80 -6.47 6.29 -4.92
C GLU A 80 -5.94 7.72 -4.81
N ALA A 81 -5.16 8.02 -3.78
CA ALA A 81 -4.56 9.34 -3.60
C ALA A 81 -3.71 9.75 -4.81
N VAL A 82 -2.82 8.89 -5.30
CA VAL A 82 -1.97 9.18 -6.48
C VAL A 82 -2.83 9.46 -7.73
N ASN A 83 -3.92 8.73 -7.91
CA ASN A 83 -4.84 8.96 -9.03
C ASN A 83 -5.60 10.28 -8.89
N GLU A 84 -6.12 10.60 -7.70
CA GLU A 84 -6.79 11.87 -7.43
C GLU A 84 -5.86 13.06 -7.66
N TYR A 85 -4.62 12.96 -7.20
CA TYR A 85 -3.61 13.99 -7.46
C TYR A 85 -3.34 14.18 -8.95
N GLY A 86 -3.12 13.10 -9.70
CA GLY A 86 -2.89 13.18 -11.15
C GLY A 86 -4.07 13.81 -11.90
N ASN A 87 -5.30 13.43 -11.53
CA ASN A 87 -6.51 13.99 -12.12
C ASN A 87 -6.71 15.47 -11.77
N GLY A 88 -6.44 15.84 -10.51
CA GLY A 88 -6.52 17.22 -10.04
C GLY A 88 -5.51 18.14 -10.73
N ASP A 89 -4.28 17.67 -10.92
CA ASP A 89 -3.22 18.41 -11.63
C ASP A 89 -3.59 18.61 -13.11
N GLN A 90 -4.11 17.57 -13.77
CA GLN A 90 -4.58 17.68 -15.14
C GLN A 90 -5.77 18.65 -15.27
N ALA A 91 -6.73 18.61 -14.34
CA ALA A 91 -7.86 19.54 -14.33
C ALA A 91 -7.40 20.98 -14.12
N MET A 92 -6.41 21.21 -13.26
CA MET A 92 -5.84 22.53 -13.01
C MET A 92 -5.07 23.06 -14.22
N CYS A 93 -4.29 22.21 -14.91
CA CYS A 93 -3.63 22.57 -16.17
C CYS A 93 -4.65 23.01 -17.23
N VAL A 94 -5.71 22.23 -17.42
CA VAL A 94 -6.78 22.57 -18.38
C VAL A 94 -7.47 23.88 -18.02
N ALA A 95 -7.76 24.11 -16.73
CA ALA A 95 -8.37 25.36 -16.28
C ALA A 95 -7.44 26.57 -16.49
N ALA A 96 -6.13 26.41 -16.25
CA ALA A 96 -5.14 27.45 -16.49
C ALA A 96 -5.01 27.79 -17.98
N ASP A 97 -4.96 26.78 -18.85
CA ASP A 97 -4.94 26.98 -20.30
C ASP A 97 -6.20 27.66 -20.81
N GLY A 98 -7.38 27.29 -20.28
CA GLY A 98 -8.64 27.95 -20.60
C GLY A 98 -8.68 29.42 -20.16
N ALA A 99 -8.16 29.73 -18.98
CA ALA A 99 -8.05 31.11 -18.48
C ALA A 99 -7.09 31.95 -19.33
N LEU A 100 -5.94 31.40 -19.75
CA LEU A 100 -4.99 32.07 -20.65
C LEU A 100 -5.63 32.39 -22.01
N GLN A 101 -6.45 31.48 -22.55
CA GLN A 101 -7.19 31.74 -23.77
C GLN A 101 -8.22 32.87 -23.60
N GLN A 102 -8.93 32.94 -22.47
CA GLN A 102 -9.87 34.03 -22.17
C GLN A 102 -9.20 35.40 -22.01
N VAL A 103 -8.02 35.46 -21.40
CA VAL A 103 -7.24 36.71 -21.28
C VAL A 103 -6.83 37.23 -22.67
N ASN A 104 -6.51 36.34 -23.61
CA ASN A 104 -6.16 36.73 -24.99
C ASN A 104 -7.34 37.13 -25.88
N VAL A 105 -8.59 36.84 -25.49
CA VAL A 105 -9.80 37.33 -26.20
C VAL A 105 -10.52 38.46 -25.47
N THR A 106 -10.02 38.88 -24.30
CA THR A 106 -10.55 40.07 -23.64
C THR A 106 -9.98 41.29 -24.35
N ASP A 107 -10.67 41.69 -25.42
CA ASP A 107 -10.54 43.01 -26.03
C ASP A 107 -10.78 44.05 -24.91
N MET A 108 -9.71 44.52 -24.28
CA MET A 108 -9.80 45.52 -23.23
C MET A 108 -10.38 46.78 -23.88
N PRO A 109 -11.63 47.18 -23.57
CA PRO A 109 -12.23 48.33 -24.21
C PRO A 109 -11.49 49.56 -23.70
N GLY A 110 -10.56 50.10 -24.51
CA GLY A 110 -9.80 51.30 -24.17
C GLY A 110 -8.32 51.30 -24.53
N VAL A 111 -7.74 50.21 -25.03
CA VAL A 111 -6.35 50.25 -25.54
C VAL A 111 -6.38 50.61 -27.03
N ARG A 112 -6.26 51.91 -27.32
CA ARG A 112 -5.96 52.47 -28.64
C ARG A 112 -4.51 52.91 -28.70
#